data_AF-A0AAU3DWP4-F1
#
_entry.id   AF-A0AAU3DWP4-F1
#
_cell.length_a   1.000
_cell.length_b   1.000
_cell.length_c   1.000
_cell.angle_alpha   90.00
_cell.angle_beta   90.00
_cell.angle_gamma   90.00
#
_symmetry.space_group_name_H-M   'P 1'
#
loop_
_entity.id
_entity.type
_entity.pdbx_description
1 polymer ?
#
loop_
_entity_poly.entity_id
_entity_poly.type
_entity_poly.pdbx_seq_one_letter_code
_entity_poly.pdbx_strand_id
1 'polypeptide(L)'
;MRICDNCGAEVAAGDGFCGTCGAFLAWDATDTAPAPATTTATAAPAGDSATQAATATGMPAGTGGKGGTAAEETPASTPTEPTAPTAPTEPAAKPAAGTGDVEHEEHRAQERDLRRAAALVVPVRPADETGPTPPPDRAAGTPPPAADRPPVAGQPGAVLPGRPVTPTPEVRDFAGDRAGGADDVVCPACGTTNRGGSSFCRGCGRPLTATARPTAVVPWWRRLRWPRRRPGRGRLRRLLAVLVVLVLVAGAVWAVARFAGPVVDAVRDRTAKPEAVLPSTVTASSEASGHPARSTVDGLNNRYWAPATDRPATGQYVELTFDPPIRLMDLIVHTGASPQQDAFVRLGRPAELTMTLWTRDGTSSTTVLRLTDRPGPQSFHHVTGGVARLRLTVDASYGAQQGRQVALAEIEVFRRP
;
A
#
# COMPACT_ATOMS: atom_id res chain seq x y z
N MET A 1 -17.03 -35.86 -6.46
CA MET A 1 -15.56 -35.99 -6.59
C MET A 1 -15.06 -34.70 -7.20
N ARG A 2 -14.04 -34.07 -6.63
CA ARG A 2 -13.41 -32.85 -7.17
C ARG A 2 -11.90 -33.05 -7.27
N ILE A 3 -11.25 -32.34 -8.18
CA ILE A 3 -9.79 -32.34 -8.29
C ILE A 3 -9.22 -31.23 -7.42
N CYS A 4 -8.17 -31.51 -6.65
CA CYS A 4 -7.47 -30.49 -5.88
C CYS A 4 -6.64 -29.60 -6.80
N ASP A 5 -6.94 -28.30 -6.85
CA ASP A 5 -6.21 -27.34 -7.72
C ASP A 5 -4.72 -27.22 -7.39
N ASN A 6 -4.32 -27.57 -6.17
CA ASN A 6 -2.93 -27.49 -5.73
C ASN A 6 -2.08 -28.71 -6.15
N CYS A 7 -2.67 -29.91 -6.26
CA CYS A 7 -1.88 -31.14 -6.49
C CYS A 7 -2.48 -32.15 -7.47
N GLY A 8 -3.68 -31.89 -8.01
CA GLY A 8 -4.34 -32.77 -8.98
C GLY A 8 -4.94 -34.05 -8.41
N ALA A 9 -4.89 -34.27 -7.09
CA ALA A 9 -5.47 -35.47 -6.48
C ALA A 9 -7.01 -35.42 -6.49
N GLU A 10 -7.64 -36.59 -6.66
CA GLU A 10 -9.08 -36.76 -6.50
C GLU A 10 -9.49 -36.66 -5.03
N VAL A 11 -10.49 -35.83 -4.74
CA VAL A 11 -11.03 -35.59 -3.40
C VAL A 11 -12.53 -35.91 -3.38
N ALA A 12 -12.99 -36.57 -2.33
CA ALA A 12 -14.40 -36.90 -2.19
C ALA A 12 -15.26 -35.62 -2.03
N ALA A 13 -16.52 -35.69 -2.44
CA ALA A 13 -17.43 -34.55 -2.29
C ALA A 13 -17.74 -34.32 -0.80
N GLY A 14 -17.54 -33.11 -0.30
CA GLY A 14 -17.77 -32.74 1.10
C GLY A 14 -16.52 -32.61 1.98
N ASP A 15 -15.35 -33.09 1.52
CA ASP A 15 -14.11 -32.96 2.29
C ASP A 15 -13.59 -31.53 2.29
N GLY A 16 -13.40 -30.92 3.47
CA GLY A 16 -12.87 -29.56 3.61
C GLY A 16 -11.37 -29.42 3.29
N PHE A 17 -10.65 -30.53 3.19
CA PHE A 17 -9.19 -30.57 2.97
C PHE A 17 -8.81 -31.72 2.01
N CYS A 18 -7.70 -31.57 1.28
CA CYS A 18 -7.16 -32.64 0.44
C CYS A 18 -6.36 -33.64 1.28
N GLY A 19 -6.75 -34.93 1.26
CA GLY A 19 -6.03 -36.00 1.98
C GLY A 19 -4.62 -36.29 1.46
N THR A 20 -4.25 -35.81 0.28
CA THR A 20 -2.93 -36.03 -0.32
C THR A 20 -1.93 -34.92 0.00
N CYS A 21 -2.32 -33.65 -0.09
CA CYS A 21 -1.41 -32.52 0.10
C CYS A 21 -1.76 -31.58 1.26
N GLY A 22 -2.90 -31.80 1.94
CA GLY A 22 -3.35 -31.01 3.08
C GLY A 22 -3.90 -29.61 2.73
N ALA A 23 -4.05 -29.27 1.44
CA ALA A 23 -4.62 -27.99 1.04
C ALA A 23 -6.07 -27.85 1.54
N PHE A 24 -6.41 -26.67 2.08
CA PHE A 24 -7.78 -26.32 2.46
C PHE A 24 -8.59 -26.00 1.21
N LEU A 25 -9.82 -26.52 1.14
CA LEU A 25 -10.62 -26.54 -0.08
C LEU A 25 -12.00 -25.89 0.08
N ALA A 26 -12.31 -25.28 1.23
CA ALA A 26 -13.64 -24.74 1.52
C ALA A 26 -13.66 -23.20 1.54
N TRP A 27 -13.76 -22.60 0.34
CA TRP A 27 -14.32 -21.26 0.13
C TRP A 27 -15.40 -21.21 -0.98
N ASP A 28 -15.62 -22.29 -1.75
CA ASP A 28 -16.55 -22.31 -2.89
C ASP A 28 -17.84 -23.13 -2.69
N ALA A 29 -18.25 -23.35 -1.44
CA ALA A 29 -19.59 -23.87 -1.15
C ALA A 29 -20.61 -22.72 -1.17
N THR A 30 -20.91 -22.20 -2.36
CA THR A 30 -22.19 -21.51 -2.55
C THR A 30 -23.27 -22.58 -2.68
N ASP A 31 -23.96 -22.83 -1.58
CA ASP A 31 -25.23 -23.54 -1.61
C ASP A 31 -26.15 -22.84 -2.62
N THR A 32 -26.48 -23.56 -3.68
CA THR A 32 -27.41 -23.13 -4.71
C THR A 32 -28.82 -23.07 -4.11
N ALA A 33 -29.30 -21.88 -3.78
CA ALA A 33 -30.72 -21.61 -3.55
C ALA A 33 -31.35 -20.99 -4.81
N PRO A 34 -32.53 -21.43 -5.26
CA PRO A 34 -33.14 -20.99 -6.52
C PRO A 34 -33.70 -19.56 -6.41
N ALA A 35 -33.54 -18.79 -7.50
CA ALA A 35 -33.96 -17.39 -7.63
C ALA A 35 -35.49 -17.20 -7.63
N PRO A 36 -36.02 -16.12 -7.01
CA PRO A 36 -37.36 -15.64 -7.30
C PRO A 36 -37.36 -14.51 -8.34
N ALA A 37 -38.45 -14.48 -9.08
CA ALA A 37 -38.66 -13.82 -10.36
C ALA A 37 -38.73 -12.29 -10.35
N THR A 38 -38.36 -11.73 -11.50
CA THR A 38 -38.54 -10.35 -11.95
C THR A 38 -39.99 -9.88 -11.81
N THR A 39 -40.23 -8.71 -11.21
CA THR A 39 -41.46 -7.95 -11.44
C THR A 39 -41.13 -6.52 -11.82
N THR A 40 -41.55 -6.15 -13.02
CA THR A 40 -41.48 -4.83 -13.65
C THR A 40 -42.66 -3.97 -13.19
N ALA A 41 -42.43 -2.70 -12.83
CA ALA A 41 -43.45 -1.64 -12.82
C ALA A 41 -42.70 -0.28 -12.90
N THR A 42 -42.62 0.35 -14.07
CA THR A 42 -43.57 1.33 -14.67
C THR A 42 -43.48 2.73 -14.04
N ALA A 43 -43.26 3.73 -14.90
CA ALA A 43 -43.04 5.14 -14.58
C ALA A 43 -44.31 6.01 -14.68
N ALA A 44 -44.29 7.11 -13.89
CA ALA A 44 -44.94 8.44 -14.05
C ALA A 44 -46.49 8.53 -13.88
N PRO A 45 -47.09 9.71 -13.54
CA PRO A 45 -46.60 11.09 -13.77
C PRO A 45 -46.85 12.15 -12.67
N ALA A 46 -46.56 13.41 -13.05
CA ALA A 46 -46.56 14.69 -12.32
C ALA A 46 -47.90 15.21 -11.78
N GLY A 47 -47.83 16.22 -10.91
CA GLY A 47 -48.94 17.10 -10.54
C GLY A 47 -48.48 18.35 -9.78
N ASP A 48 -48.75 19.51 -10.40
CA ASP A 48 -48.58 20.88 -9.88
C ASP A 48 -49.46 21.20 -8.67
N SER A 49 -49.05 22.17 -7.84
CA SER A 49 -49.85 23.38 -7.56
C SER A 49 -49.20 24.32 -6.54
N ALA A 50 -49.45 25.60 -6.75
CA ALA A 50 -48.85 26.74 -6.10
C ALA A 50 -49.75 27.38 -5.01
N THR A 51 -49.12 28.27 -4.22
CA THR A 51 -49.67 29.52 -3.64
C THR A 51 -50.64 29.44 -2.45
N GLN A 52 -50.23 30.01 -1.31
CA GLN A 52 -50.86 31.23 -0.78
C GLN A 52 -50.04 31.91 0.34
N ALA A 53 -50.02 33.24 0.26
CA ALA A 53 -49.41 34.20 1.17
C ALA A 53 -50.46 34.79 2.14
N ALA A 54 -50.04 35.26 3.31
CA ALA A 54 -50.57 36.43 4.05
C ALA A 54 -49.93 36.52 5.47
N THR A 55 -49.80 37.64 6.19
CA THR A 55 -49.60 39.08 5.93
C THR A 55 -49.27 39.70 7.32
N ALA A 56 -48.39 40.70 7.36
CA ALA A 56 -48.31 41.88 8.28
C ALA A 56 -48.08 41.65 9.80
N THR A 57 -47.51 42.53 10.64
CA THR A 57 -47.23 44.01 10.70
C THR A 57 -46.20 44.16 11.87
N GLY A 58 -45.41 45.19 12.13
CA GLY A 58 -45.36 46.60 11.74
C GLY A 58 -44.21 47.31 12.48
N MET A 59 -43.77 48.42 11.89
CA MET A 59 -42.81 49.43 12.37
C MET A 59 -43.52 50.42 13.35
N PRO A 60 -42.89 51.42 14.02
CA PRO A 60 -42.17 52.56 13.40
C PRO A 60 -40.88 53.02 14.15
N ALA A 61 -39.85 53.51 13.45
CA ALA A 61 -39.48 54.90 13.08
C ALA A 61 -38.76 55.75 14.15
N GLY A 62 -37.63 56.35 13.73
CA GLY A 62 -36.88 57.40 14.43
C GLY A 62 -35.85 58.03 13.49
N THR A 63 -35.92 59.36 13.35
CA THR A 63 -35.38 60.21 12.27
C THR A 63 -34.10 60.99 12.63
N GLY A 64 -33.37 61.44 11.59
CA GLY A 64 -32.48 62.63 11.59
C GLY A 64 -30.99 62.28 11.37
N GLY A 65 -30.19 62.93 10.52
CA GLY A 65 -30.34 64.10 9.65
C GLY A 65 -28.98 64.78 9.46
N LYS A 66 -28.63 65.14 8.20
CA LYS A 66 -27.57 66.07 7.71
C LYS A 66 -26.10 65.60 7.84
N GLY A 67 -25.16 65.86 6.93
CA GLY A 67 -25.09 66.69 5.71
C GLY A 67 -23.78 67.52 5.66
N GLY A 68 -23.05 67.47 4.53
CA GLY A 68 -21.97 68.41 4.13
C GLY A 68 -20.53 67.87 4.24
N THR A 69 -19.80 67.50 3.17
CA THR A 69 -19.11 68.25 2.07
C THR A 69 -17.75 68.89 2.41
N ALA A 70 -16.70 68.35 1.75
CA ALA A 70 -15.54 68.96 1.07
C ALA A 70 -14.64 70.00 1.78
N ALA A 71 -13.31 69.77 1.79
CA ALA A 71 -12.36 70.44 0.89
C ALA A 71 -10.88 70.21 1.31
N GLU A 72 -10.02 70.32 0.31
CA GLU A 72 -8.59 70.08 0.19
C GLU A 72 -7.76 71.35 0.52
N GLU A 73 -6.53 71.21 1.04
CA GLU A 73 -5.35 72.00 0.61
C GLU A 73 -4.04 71.59 1.33
N THR A 74 -2.97 71.57 0.53
CA THR A 74 -1.54 71.48 0.92
C THR A 74 -0.95 72.90 0.95
N PRO A 75 0.17 73.15 1.66
CA PRO A 75 1.38 73.53 0.91
C PRO A 75 2.70 72.94 1.47
N ALA A 76 3.69 72.86 0.58
CA ALA A 76 5.04 72.33 0.77
C ALA A 76 6.05 73.36 1.30
N SER A 77 7.20 72.90 1.84
CA SER A 77 8.60 73.32 1.49
C SER A 77 9.68 72.70 2.43
N THR A 78 10.66 72.00 1.84
CA THR A 78 12.00 71.61 2.37
C THR A 78 13.01 72.78 2.14
N PRO A 79 14.36 72.74 2.41
CA PRO A 79 15.33 71.63 2.64
C PRO A 79 16.42 71.85 3.74
N THR A 80 17.25 70.83 4.05
CA THR A 80 18.75 70.91 4.22
C THR A 80 19.35 69.54 4.60
N GLU A 81 20.40 69.11 3.87
CA GLU A 81 21.46 68.11 4.18
C GLU A 81 22.82 68.82 3.90
N PRO A 82 24.06 68.28 4.12
CA PRO A 82 24.50 67.01 4.74
C PRO A 82 25.75 67.12 5.66
N THR A 83 26.02 66.12 6.52
CA THR A 83 27.42 65.78 6.92
C THR A 83 27.56 64.35 7.47
N ALA A 84 28.51 63.59 6.91
CA ALA A 84 29.22 62.43 7.48
C ALA A 84 30.72 62.63 7.11
N PRO A 85 31.74 61.88 7.64
CA PRO A 85 31.67 60.64 8.44
C PRO A 85 32.64 60.56 9.64
N THR A 86 32.39 59.67 10.61
CA THR A 86 33.46 59.03 11.43
C THR A 86 32.97 57.69 12.01
N ALA A 87 33.81 56.66 11.94
CA ALA A 87 33.70 55.37 12.63
C ALA A 87 35.12 54.96 13.11
N PRO A 88 35.32 53.95 13.99
CA PRO A 88 34.39 53.23 14.87
C PRO A 88 34.86 53.19 16.35
N THR A 89 33.96 52.88 17.29
CA THR A 89 34.34 52.38 18.62
C THR A 89 33.32 51.35 19.09
N GLU A 90 33.82 50.15 19.37
CA GLU A 90 33.13 48.97 19.90
C GLU A 90 32.83 49.13 21.40
N PRO A 91 31.68 48.63 21.91
CA PRO A 91 31.58 48.29 23.32
C PRO A 91 31.21 46.83 23.57
N ALA A 92 32.15 46.18 24.27
CA ALA A 92 32.10 45.11 25.26
C ALA A 92 30.75 44.44 25.60
N ALA A 93 30.81 43.10 25.59
CA ALA A 93 29.81 42.15 26.04
C ALA A 93 29.54 42.18 27.56
N LYS A 94 28.28 41.88 27.94
CA LYS A 94 27.83 41.46 29.28
C LYS A 94 27.29 40.01 29.21
N PRO A 95 27.35 39.22 30.30
CA PRO A 95 27.25 37.77 30.25
C PRO A 95 25.80 37.27 30.20
N ALA A 96 25.62 36.12 29.53
CA ALA A 96 24.37 35.41 29.36
C ALA A 96 23.77 34.96 30.70
N ALA A 97 22.49 35.29 30.91
CA ALA A 97 21.64 34.68 31.90
C ALA A 97 20.68 33.70 31.21
N GLY A 98 20.73 32.44 31.66
CA GLY A 98 19.57 31.54 31.74
C GLY A 98 18.99 30.99 30.44
N THR A 99 19.64 30.01 29.81
CA THR A 99 18.98 29.09 28.85
C THR A 99 18.03 28.09 29.53
N GLY A 100 18.04 27.99 30.86
CA GLY A 100 17.22 27.03 31.61
C GLY A 100 15.74 27.40 31.76
N ASP A 101 15.39 28.68 31.65
CA ASP A 101 13.99 29.12 31.86
C ASP A 101 13.11 28.84 30.62
N VAL A 102 13.69 28.83 29.42
CA VAL A 102 12.97 28.53 28.17
C VAL A 102 12.71 27.03 28.03
N GLU A 103 13.72 26.20 28.33
CA GLU A 103 13.59 24.72 28.27
C GLU A 103 12.59 24.20 29.32
N HIS A 104 12.55 24.79 30.52
CA HIS A 104 11.55 24.41 31.52
C HIS A 104 10.12 24.82 31.15
N GLU A 105 9.94 25.94 30.45
CA GLU A 105 8.61 26.41 30.03
C GLU A 105 8.09 25.60 28.83
N GLU A 106 8.97 25.22 27.89
CA GLU A 106 8.67 24.31 26.78
C GLU A 106 8.32 22.90 27.27
N HIS A 107 9.10 22.35 28.22
CA HIS A 107 8.82 21.03 28.78
C HIS A 107 7.48 21.01 29.55
N ARG A 108 7.15 22.07 30.29
CA ARG A 108 5.83 22.21 30.93
C ARG A 108 4.69 22.39 29.92
N ALA A 109 4.92 23.06 28.79
CA ALA A 109 3.93 23.17 27.72
C ALA A 109 3.65 21.82 27.07
N GLN A 110 4.70 21.06 26.77
CA GLN A 110 4.61 19.73 26.17
C GLN A 110 3.93 18.73 27.11
N GLU A 111 4.19 18.80 28.42
CA GLU A 111 3.52 17.95 29.40
C GLU A 111 2.03 18.28 29.54
N ARG A 112 1.63 19.56 29.41
CA ARG A 112 0.21 19.97 29.37
C ARG A 112 -0.50 19.44 28.14
N ASP A 113 0.14 19.51 26.97
CA ASP A 113 -0.42 19.00 25.72
C ASP A 113 -0.55 17.48 25.72
N LEU A 114 0.42 16.76 26.29
CA LEU A 114 0.34 15.31 26.49
C LEU A 114 -0.77 14.92 27.46
N ARG A 115 -0.97 15.66 28.56
CA ARG A 115 -2.11 15.41 29.48
C ARG A 115 -3.46 15.70 28.82
N ARG A 116 -3.53 16.73 27.96
CA ARG A 116 -4.74 17.05 27.18
C ARG A 116 -5.03 16.00 26.13
N ALA A 117 -4.00 15.46 25.47
CA ALA A 117 -4.12 14.33 24.55
C ALA A 117 -4.55 13.05 25.27
N ALA A 118 -3.99 12.76 26.46
CA ALA A 118 -4.39 11.61 27.28
C ALA A 118 -5.84 11.70 27.78
N ALA A 119 -6.34 12.91 28.06
CA ALA A 119 -7.73 13.14 28.45
C ALA A 119 -8.74 12.96 27.29
N LEU A 120 -8.27 12.96 26.04
CA LEU A 120 -9.08 12.71 24.83
C LEU A 120 -9.09 11.24 24.40
N VAL A 121 -8.25 10.39 25.03
CA VAL A 121 -8.25 8.95 24.81
C VAL A 121 -9.20 8.31 25.83
N VAL A 122 -10.44 8.07 25.42
CA VAL A 122 -11.35 7.18 26.15
C VAL A 122 -10.75 5.76 26.07
N PRO A 123 -10.41 5.10 27.19
CA PRO A 123 -10.00 3.71 27.13
C PRO A 123 -11.18 2.86 26.66
N VAL A 124 -11.10 2.34 25.43
CA VAL A 124 -11.98 1.28 24.96
C VAL A 124 -11.64 0.04 25.78
N ARG A 125 -12.53 -0.33 26.71
CA ARG A 125 -12.45 -1.64 27.35
C ARG A 125 -12.59 -2.72 26.26
N PRO A 126 -11.79 -3.81 26.29
CA PRO A 126 -12.09 -4.96 25.47
C PRO A 126 -13.50 -5.44 25.81
N ALA A 127 -14.31 -5.69 24.78
CA ALA A 127 -15.65 -6.21 24.93
C ALA A 127 -15.57 -7.61 25.55
N ASP A 128 -15.92 -7.72 26.83
CA ASP A 128 -16.30 -8.99 27.42
C ASP A 128 -17.56 -9.49 26.72
N GLU A 129 -17.53 -10.78 26.38
CA GLU A 129 -18.63 -11.54 25.82
C GLU A 129 -19.84 -11.50 26.76
N THR A 130 -20.86 -10.70 26.43
CA THR A 130 -22.25 -10.92 26.88
C THR A 130 -23.19 -10.22 25.90
N GLY A 131 -24.14 -10.98 25.34
CA GLY A 131 -25.05 -10.54 24.29
C GLY A 131 -26.01 -9.40 24.72
N PRO A 132 -26.74 -8.82 23.76
CA PRO A 132 -27.58 -7.65 24.01
C PRO A 132 -28.78 -7.98 24.92
N THR A 133 -28.86 -7.27 26.05
CA THR A 133 -30.00 -7.20 26.95
C THR A 133 -31.18 -6.47 26.27
N PRO A 134 -32.42 -6.98 26.35
CA PRO A 134 -33.60 -6.32 25.77
C PRO A 134 -34.03 -5.07 26.57
N PRO A 135 -34.80 -4.14 25.96
CA PRO A 135 -35.22 -2.89 26.59
C PRO A 135 -36.24 -3.10 27.73
N PRO A 136 -36.35 -2.14 28.67
CA PRO A 136 -37.13 -2.32 29.90
C PRO A 136 -38.64 -2.31 29.67
N ASP A 137 -39.30 -3.25 30.36
CA ASP A 137 -40.75 -3.37 30.45
C ASP A 137 -41.40 -2.07 30.93
N ARG A 138 -42.37 -1.62 30.13
CA ARG A 138 -43.30 -0.55 30.45
C ARG A 138 -44.28 -1.10 31.49
N ALA A 139 -44.34 -0.47 32.65
CA ALA A 139 -45.29 -0.79 33.71
C ALA A 139 -46.73 -0.88 33.18
N ALA A 140 -47.43 -1.91 33.66
CA ALA A 140 -48.78 -2.29 33.32
C ALA A 140 -49.80 -1.15 33.56
N GLY A 141 -50.54 -0.81 32.51
CA GLY A 141 -51.90 -0.29 32.62
C GLY A 141 -52.89 -1.46 32.69
N THR A 142 -53.89 -1.33 33.55
CA THR A 142 -54.98 -2.28 33.78
C THR A 142 -55.65 -2.77 32.48
N PRO A 143 -55.87 -4.09 32.29
CA PRO A 143 -56.60 -4.60 31.13
C PRO A 143 -58.13 -4.53 31.32
N PRO A 144 -58.92 -4.27 30.25
CA PRO A 144 -60.37 -4.52 30.24
C PRO A 144 -60.68 -6.02 30.11
N PRO A 145 -61.86 -6.49 30.55
CA PRO A 145 -62.18 -7.91 30.60
C PRO A 145 -62.34 -8.54 29.21
N ALA A 146 -61.97 -9.82 29.15
CA ALA A 146 -61.93 -10.67 27.98
C ALA A 146 -63.31 -10.86 27.33
N ALA A 147 -63.34 -10.79 25.99
CA ALA A 147 -64.40 -11.40 25.19
C ALA A 147 -63.88 -12.74 24.65
N ASP A 148 -64.68 -13.78 24.86
CA ASP A 148 -64.45 -15.16 24.46
C ASP A 148 -64.06 -15.30 22.99
N ARG A 149 -62.95 -16.00 22.75
CA ARG A 149 -62.61 -16.53 21.43
C ARG A 149 -62.41 -18.05 21.54
N PRO A 150 -63.08 -18.88 20.72
CA PRO A 150 -63.04 -20.34 20.83
C PRO A 150 -61.67 -20.93 20.42
N PRO A 151 -61.33 -22.14 20.90
CA PRO A 151 -60.00 -22.71 20.71
C PRO A 151 -59.80 -23.14 19.26
N VAL A 152 -58.78 -22.58 18.59
CA VAL A 152 -58.29 -23.11 17.32
C VAL A 152 -57.20 -24.14 17.63
N ALA A 153 -57.35 -25.32 17.03
CA ALA A 153 -56.53 -26.51 17.21
C ALA A 153 -55.02 -26.22 17.21
N GLY A 154 -54.32 -26.74 18.23
CA GLY A 154 -52.89 -26.59 18.40
C GLY A 154 -52.12 -27.21 17.24
N GLN A 155 -51.35 -26.40 16.54
CA GLN A 155 -50.33 -26.88 15.61
C GLN A 155 -49.15 -27.41 16.45
N PRO A 156 -48.63 -28.62 16.17
CA PRO A 156 -47.49 -29.16 16.92
C PRO A 156 -46.25 -28.29 16.66
N GLY A 157 -45.58 -27.89 17.74
CA GLY A 157 -44.34 -27.14 17.66
C GLY A 157 -43.22 -27.94 16.97
N ALA A 158 -42.32 -27.23 16.29
CA ALA A 158 -41.18 -27.82 15.61
C ALA A 158 -40.30 -28.62 16.59
N VAL A 159 -40.14 -29.92 16.33
CA VAL A 159 -39.19 -30.79 17.04
C VAL A 159 -37.88 -30.79 16.27
N LEU A 160 -36.75 -30.58 16.97
CA LEU A 160 -35.44 -30.66 16.35
C LEU A 160 -35.21 -32.06 15.73
N PRO A 161 -34.66 -32.15 14.52
CA PRO A 161 -34.37 -33.43 13.89
C PRO A 161 -33.37 -34.23 14.76
N GLY A 162 -33.66 -35.51 14.94
CA GLY A 162 -32.85 -36.42 15.77
C GLY A 162 -31.40 -36.48 15.29
N ARG A 163 -30.47 -36.41 16.24
CA ARG A 163 -29.03 -36.49 15.99
C ARG A 163 -28.71 -37.82 15.29
N PRO A 164 -28.10 -37.82 14.10
CA PRO A 164 -27.88 -39.06 13.35
C PRO A 164 -26.91 -39.96 14.12
N VAL A 165 -27.32 -41.21 14.33
CA VAL A 165 -26.49 -42.25 14.96
C VAL A 165 -25.66 -42.91 13.87
N THR A 166 -24.34 -42.89 14.03
CA THR A 166 -23.41 -43.54 13.09
C THR A 166 -23.64 -45.06 13.07
N PRO A 167 -23.75 -45.70 11.90
CA PRO A 167 -23.93 -47.15 11.84
C PRO A 167 -22.75 -47.88 12.48
N THR A 168 -23.04 -48.91 13.27
CA THR A 168 -22.03 -49.79 13.87
C THR A 168 -21.29 -50.55 12.76
N PRO A 169 -19.94 -50.56 12.75
CA PRO A 169 -19.19 -51.29 11.72
C PRO A 169 -19.41 -52.80 11.87
N GLU A 170 -19.84 -53.46 10.79
CA GLU A 170 -19.87 -54.93 10.73
C GLU A 170 -18.46 -55.48 10.57
N VAL A 171 -18.05 -56.32 11.52
CA VAL A 171 -16.82 -57.11 11.41
C VAL A 171 -17.09 -58.27 10.45
N ARG A 172 -16.41 -58.28 9.30
CA ARG A 172 -16.41 -59.45 8.42
C ARG A 172 -15.51 -60.53 8.99
N ASP A 173 -16.09 -61.67 9.34
CA ASP A 173 -15.33 -62.89 9.60
C ASP A 173 -14.68 -63.35 8.28
N PHE A 174 -13.35 -63.28 8.21
CA PHE A 174 -12.58 -63.98 7.19
C PHE A 174 -12.61 -65.48 7.49
N ALA A 175 -13.73 -66.14 7.19
CA ALA A 175 -13.80 -67.59 7.15
C ALA A 175 -12.83 -68.09 6.08
N GLY A 176 -11.71 -68.64 6.55
CA GLY A 176 -10.49 -68.84 5.77
C GLY A 176 -10.60 -69.80 4.59
N ASP A 177 -9.76 -69.53 3.59
CA ASP A 177 -9.31 -70.51 2.63
C ASP A 177 -8.70 -71.70 3.40
N ARG A 178 -9.33 -72.86 3.28
CA ARG A 178 -8.85 -74.10 3.89
C ARG A 178 -7.49 -74.44 3.29
N ALA A 179 -6.46 -74.52 4.14
CA ALA A 179 -5.17 -75.08 3.77
C ALA A 179 -5.36 -76.59 3.59
N GLY A 180 -4.78 -77.13 2.53
CA GLY A 180 -4.88 -78.51 2.05
C GLY A 180 -4.50 -78.67 0.58
N GLY A 181 -4.01 -77.63 -0.09
CA GLY A 181 -3.54 -77.69 -1.47
C GLY A 181 -2.12 -78.27 -1.56
N ALA A 182 -1.78 -78.86 -2.72
CA ALA A 182 -0.48 -79.49 -2.94
C ALA A 182 0.73 -78.53 -2.81
N ASP A 183 0.50 -77.22 -2.87
CA ASP A 183 1.52 -76.17 -2.82
C ASP A 183 1.65 -75.49 -1.45
N ASP A 184 1.01 -76.04 -0.42
CA ASP A 184 0.99 -75.43 0.91
C ASP A 184 2.35 -75.48 1.62
N VAL A 185 2.72 -74.38 2.29
CA VAL A 185 3.99 -74.23 2.99
C VAL A 185 3.78 -74.23 4.50
N VAL A 186 4.57 -75.05 5.21
CA VAL A 186 4.54 -75.11 6.67
C VAL A 186 5.46 -74.03 7.24
N CYS A 187 4.94 -73.20 8.15
CA CYS A 187 5.73 -72.17 8.78
C CYS A 187 6.85 -72.79 9.63
N PRO A 188 8.13 -72.49 9.37
CA PRO A 188 9.24 -73.06 10.14
C PRO A 188 9.29 -72.56 11.59
N ALA A 189 8.61 -71.44 11.90
CA ALA A 189 8.64 -70.83 13.22
C ALA A 189 7.57 -71.39 14.19
N CYS A 190 6.37 -71.69 13.71
CA CYS A 190 5.24 -72.13 14.56
C CYS A 190 4.51 -73.38 14.04
N GLY A 191 4.93 -73.95 12.91
CA GLY A 191 4.35 -75.17 12.36
C GLY A 191 2.98 -75.00 11.68
N THR A 192 2.42 -73.79 11.61
CA THR A 192 1.13 -73.58 10.93
C THR A 192 1.29 -73.78 9.41
N THR A 193 0.44 -74.63 8.82
CA THR A 193 0.33 -74.77 7.36
C THR A 193 -0.35 -73.56 6.75
N ASN A 194 0.27 -72.98 5.73
CA ASN A 194 -0.21 -71.81 4.98
C ASN A 194 -0.33 -72.17 3.50
N ARG A 195 -1.18 -71.44 2.77
CA ARG A 195 -1.35 -71.67 1.33
C ARG A 195 -0.08 -71.34 0.55
N GLY A 196 0.22 -72.10 -0.50
CA GLY A 196 1.29 -71.77 -1.46
C GLY A 196 1.19 -70.33 -1.97
N GLY A 197 2.31 -69.59 -1.92
CA GLY A 197 2.38 -68.17 -2.26
C GLY A 197 2.11 -67.18 -1.12
N SER A 198 1.78 -67.65 0.09
CA SER A 198 1.60 -66.78 1.26
C SER A 198 2.93 -66.10 1.64
N SER A 199 2.94 -64.77 1.69
CA SER A 199 4.12 -64.01 2.11
C SER A 199 4.33 -64.02 3.63
N PHE A 200 3.26 -64.19 4.41
CA PHE A 200 3.26 -64.21 5.87
C PHE A 200 2.45 -65.38 6.43
N CYS A 201 2.84 -65.86 7.62
CA CYS A 201 2.18 -66.94 8.33
C CYS A 201 0.86 -66.45 8.95
N ARG A 202 -0.25 -67.12 8.66
CA ARG A 202 -1.56 -66.80 9.24
C ARG A 202 -1.67 -67.06 10.75
N GLY A 203 -0.82 -67.93 11.28
CA GLY A 203 -0.85 -68.29 12.72
C GLY A 203 -0.08 -67.30 13.59
N CYS A 204 1.15 -66.94 13.18
CA CYS A 204 2.05 -66.12 14.00
C CYS A 204 2.51 -64.81 13.34
N GLY A 205 2.08 -64.52 12.10
CA GLY A 205 2.41 -63.28 11.37
C GLY A 205 3.82 -63.21 10.77
N ARG A 206 4.70 -64.20 10.97
CA ARG A 206 6.07 -64.17 10.44
C ARG A 206 6.14 -64.37 8.92
N PRO A 207 7.07 -63.71 8.21
CA PRO A 207 7.24 -63.94 6.78
C PRO A 207 7.67 -65.38 6.49
N LEU A 208 7.05 -66.01 5.49
CA LEU A 208 7.33 -67.41 5.10
C LEU A 208 8.45 -67.50 4.07
N THR A 209 8.68 -66.42 3.32
CA THR A 209 9.84 -66.26 2.45
C THR A 209 11.05 -65.84 3.29
N ALA A 210 11.85 -66.82 3.70
CA ALA A 210 13.21 -66.55 4.17
C ALA A 210 14.02 -65.92 3.03
N THR A 211 14.12 -64.59 3.04
CA THR A 211 15.15 -63.75 2.42
C THR A 211 16.05 -64.43 1.39
N ALA A 212 15.66 -64.38 0.12
CA ALA A 212 16.67 -64.11 -0.91
C ALA A 212 17.30 -62.76 -0.54
N ARG A 213 18.47 -62.82 0.10
CA ARG A 213 19.29 -61.65 0.40
C ARG A 213 19.29 -60.80 -0.88
N PRO A 214 18.79 -59.55 -0.88
CA PRO A 214 18.87 -58.75 -2.09
C PRO A 214 20.34 -58.75 -2.48
N THR A 215 20.65 -59.22 -3.69
CA THR A 215 21.99 -59.11 -4.27
C THR A 215 22.33 -57.64 -4.13
N ALA A 216 23.29 -57.32 -3.27
CA ALA A 216 23.66 -55.94 -2.98
C ALA A 216 23.99 -55.29 -4.32
N VAL A 217 23.08 -54.44 -4.80
CA VAL A 217 23.25 -53.74 -6.06
C VAL A 217 24.40 -52.78 -5.81
N VAL A 218 25.59 -53.16 -6.29
CA VAL A 218 26.78 -52.35 -6.09
C VAL A 218 26.48 -50.98 -6.68
N PRO A 219 26.56 -49.89 -5.90
CA PRO A 219 26.21 -48.56 -6.40
C PRO A 219 27.01 -48.24 -7.65
N TRP A 220 26.38 -47.59 -8.63
CA TRP A 220 26.97 -47.29 -9.94
C TRP A 220 28.33 -46.59 -9.85
N TRP A 221 28.58 -45.81 -8.78
CA TRP A 221 29.86 -45.16 -8.51
C TRP A 221 31.01 -46.14 -8.19
N ARG A 222 30.73 -47.37 -7.72
CA ARG A 222 31.75 -48.44 -7.56
C ARG A 222 32.03 -49.22 -8.84
N ARG A 223 31.16 -49.12 -9.86
CA ARG A 223 31.44 -49.62 -11.22
C ARG A 223 32.31 -48.66 -12.02
N LEU A 224 32.38 -47.41 -11.60
CA LEU A 224 33.30 -46.40 -12.13
C LEU A 224 34.71 -46.60 -11.54
N ARG A 225 35.33 -47.76 -11.82
CA ARG A 225 36.75 -47.97 -11.53
C ARG A 225 37.55 -47.05 -12.45
N TRP A 226 38.10 -45.99 -11.87
CA TRP A 226 39.22 -45.26 -12.45
C TRP A 226 40.33 -46.25 -12.83
N PRO A 227 40.95 -46.12 -14.02
CA PRO A 227 42.02 -47.01 -14.42
C PRO A 227 43.12 -46.93 -13.38
N ARG A 228 43.57 -48.11 -12.90
CA ARG A 228 44.70 -48.24 -11.98
C ARG A 228 45.85 -47.40 -12.54
N ARG A 229 46.24 -46.36 -11.78
CA ARG A 229 47.27 -45.41 -12.20
C ARG A 229 48.59 -46.15 -12.39
N ARG A 230 49.13 -46.13 -13.60
CA ARG A 230 50.54 -46.49 -13.82
C ARG A 230 51.41 -45.42 -13.15
N PRO A 231 52.41 -45.78 -12.32
CA PRO A 231 53.29 -44.81 -11.71
C PRO A 231 54.18 -44.22 -12.80
N GLY A 232 54.33 -42.89 -12.83
CA GLY A 232 55.36 -42.22 -13.66
C GLY A 232 54.97 -40.93 -14.37
N ARG A 233 53.69 -40.72 -14.76
CA ARG A 233 53.29 -39.52 -15.56
C ARG A 233 52.16 -38.68 -14.97
N GLY A 234 51.72 -39.04 -13.75
CA GLY A 234 50.57 -38.42 -13.08
C GLY A 234 50.86 -37.10 -12.37
N ARG A 235 52.12 -36.82 -11.98
CA ARG A 235 52.47 -35.58 -11.28
C ARG A 235 52.41 -34.37 -12.21
N LEU A 236 53.02 -34.45 -13.40
CA LEU A 236 53.00 -33.37 -14.38
C LEU A 236 51.58 -33.07 -14.89
N ARG A 237 50.76 -34.10 -15.17
CA ARG A 237 49.35 -33.90 -15.52
C ARG A 237 48.52 -33.27 -14.40
N ARG A 238 48.79 -33.62 -13.13
CA ARG A 238 48.14 -32.97 -11.98
C ARG A 238 48.59 -31.52 -11.84
N LEU A 239 49.88 -31.24 -12.05
CA LEU A 239 50.44 -29.90 -11.96
C LEU A 239 49.87 -29.00 -13.07
N LEU A 240 49.81 -29.51 -14.31
CA LEU A 240 49.15 -28.82 -15.43
C LEU A 240 47.65 -28.60 -15.17
N ALA A 241 46.95 -29.60 -14.63
CA ALA A 241 45.53 -29.43 -14.28
C ALA A 241 45.34 -28.36 -13.20
N VAL A 242 46.21 -28.31 -12.19
CA VAL A 242 46.18 -27.25 -11.16
C VAL A 242 46.48 -25.88 -11.77
N LEU A 243 47.46 -25.77 -12.67
CA LEU A 243 47.76 -24.51 -13.36
C LEU A 243 46.59 -24.04 -14.23
N VAL A 244 45.93 -24.95 -14.96
CA VAL A 244 44.73 -24.61 -15.73
C VAL A 244 43.61 -24.12 -14.81
N VAL A 245 43.37 -24.79 -13.68
CA VAL A 245 42.38 -24.34 -12.70
C VAL A 245 42.75 -22.95 -12.14
N LEU A 246 44.02 -22.72 -11.81
CA LEU A 246 44.47 -21.41 -11.33
C LEU A 246 44.30 -20.32 -12.39
N VAL A 247 44.58 -20.61 -13.66
CA VAL A 247 44.35 -19.67 -14.77
C VAL A 247 42.86 -19.40 -14.95
N LEU A 248 42.00 -20.41 -14.85
CA LEU A 248 40.55 -20.23 -14.93
C LEU A 248 40.01 -19.41 -13.75
N VAL A 249 40.51 -19.66 -12.54
CA VAL A 249 40.15 -18.88 -11.34
C VAL A 249 40.64 -17.45 -11.48
N ALA A 250 41.89 -17.23 -11.91
CA ALA A 250 42.42 -15.90 -12.15
C ALA A 250 41.64 -15.16 -13.25
N GLY A 251 41.28 -15.85 -14.32
CA GLY A 251 40.43 -15.32 -15.40
C GLY A 251 39.02 -14.97 -14.91
N ALA A 252 38.42 -15.80 -14.07
CA ALA A 252 37.12 -15.54 -13.47
C ALA A 252 37.18 -14.34 -12.51
N VAL A 253 38.20 -14.25 -11.65
CA VAL A 253 38.43 -13.11 -10.76
C VAL A 253 38.64 -11.83 -11.57
N TRP A 254 39.44 -11.88 -12.62
CA TRP A 254 39.68 -10.75 -13.52
C TRP A 254 38.38 -10.33 -14.24
N ALA A 255 37.60 -11.28 -14.73
CA ALA A 255 36.30 -11.01 -15.36
C ALA A 255 35.32 -10.36 -14.37
N VAL A 256 35.20 -10.88 -13.15
CA VAL A 256 34.38 -10.27 -12.10
C VAL A 256 34.88 -8.85 -11.81
N ALA A 257 36.17 -8.64 -11.60
CA ALA A 257 36.71 -7.30 -11.35
C ALA A 257 36.44 -6.32 -12.50
N ARG A 258 36.45 -6.80 -13.75
CA ARG A 258 36.26 -5.97 -14.94
C ARG A 258 34.79 -5.69 -15.29
N PHE A 259 33.88 -6.61 -14.96
CA PHE A 259 32.48 -6.58 -15.41
C PHE A 259 31.44 -6.54 -14.28
N ALA A 260 31.84 -6.67 -13.01
CA ALA A 260 30.89 -6.61 -11.90
C ALA A 260 30.31 -5.22 -11.65
N GLY A 261 31.04 -4.13 -11.94
CA GLY A 261 30.59 -2.76 -11.69
C GLY A 261 29.18 -2.47 -12.24
N PRO A 262 28.96 -2.58 -13.57
CA PRO A 262 27.65 -2.33 -14.17
C PRO A 262 26.52 -3.24 -13.65
N VAL A 263 26.83 -4.49 -13.28
CA VAL A 263 25.84 -5.44 -12.76
C VAL A 263 25.46 -5.08 -11.32
N VAL A 264 26.45 -4.73 -10.50
CA VAL A 264 26.24 -4.25 -9.13
C VAL A 264 25.47 -2.93 -9.15
N ASP A 265 25.81 -2.02 -10.05
CA ASP A 265 25.10 -0.75 -10.23
C ASP A 265 23.65 -0.99 -10.65
N ALA A 266 23.38 -1.93 -11.56
CA ALA A 266 22.02 -2.27 -11.98
C ALA A 266 21.17 -2.93 -10.87
N VAL A 267 21.78 -3.76 -10.00
CA VAL A 267 21.08 -4.35 -8.84
C VAL A 267 20.84 -3.29 -7.76
N ARG A 268 21.83 -2.44 -7.51
CA ARG A 268 21.72 -1.32 -6.57
C ARG A 268 20.71 -0.29 -7.08
N ASP A 269 20.56 -0.12 -8.39
CA ASP A 269 19.57 0.77 -9.01
C ASP A 269 18.13 0.33 -8.69
N ARG A 270 17.89 -0.98 -8.61
CA ARG A 270 16.57 -1.53 -8.31
C ARG A 270 16.22 -1.56 -6.82
N THR A 271 17.22 -1.36 -5.95
CA THR A 271 17.07 -1.52 -4.50
C THR A 271 17.37 -0.25 -3.71
N ALA A 272 17.98 0.77 -4.34
CA ALA A 272 18.18 2.07 -3.72
C ALA A 272 16.84 2.79 -3.54
N LYS A 273 16.59 3.30 -2.32
CA LYS A 273 15.46 4.19 -2.06
C LYS A 273 15.75 5.55 -2.70
N PRO A 274 14.83 6.09 -3.53
CA PRO A 274 14.97 7.45 -4.07
C PRO A 274 15.15 8.47 -2.94
N GLU A 275 16.08 9.41 -3.11
CA GLU A 275 16.36 10.49 -2.16
C GLU A 275 15.79 11.82 -2.69
N ALA A 276 14.99 12.52 -1.87
CA ALA A 276 14.51 13.86 -2.22
C ALA A 276 15.69 14.85 -2.28
N VAL A 277 15.73 15.68 -3.32
CA VAL A 277 16.79 16.65 -3.55
C VAL A 277 16.20 18.03 -3.74
N LEU A 278 16.82 19.02 -3.09
CA LEU A 278 16.48 20.42 -3.29
C LEU A 278 17.34 21.02 -4.42
N PRO A 279 16.75 21.86 -5.28
CA PRO A 279 17.52 22.60 -6.28
C PRO A 279 18.41 23.65 -5.64
N SER A 280 19.51 24.01 -6.31
CA SER A 280 20.37 25.12 -5.90
C SER A 280 19.76 26.48 -6.24
N THR A 281 18.88 26.54 -7.25
CA THR A 281 18.18 27.78 -7.65
C THR A 281 16.81 27.46 -8.21
N VAL A 282 15.82 28.30 -7.90
CA VAL A 282 14.48 28.24 -8.46
C VAL A 282 14.13 29.59 -9.07
N THR A 283 13.68 29.59 -10.32
CA THR A 283 13.20 30.77 -11.04
C THR A 283 11.86 30.46 -11.69
N ALA A 284 11.13 31.50 -12.08
CA ALA A 284 9.89 31.35 -12.83
C ALA A 284 9.79 32.39 -13.95
N SER A 285 8.89 32.15 -14.90
CA SER A 285 8.56 33.12 -15.95
C SER A 285 8.04 34.44 -15.36
N SER A 286 7.26 34.36 -14.28
CA SER A 286 6.75 35.48 -13.50
C SER A 286 6.25 34.99 -12.13
N GLU A 287 6.08 35.90 -11.18
CA GLU A 287 5.62 35.58 -9.82
C GLU A 287 4.56 36.58 -9.35
N ALA A 288 3.38 36.09 -9.03
CA ALA A 288 2.34 36.90 -8.40
C ALA A 288 2.79 37.32 -7.00
N SER A 289 2.35 38.51 -6.56
CA SER A 289 2.67 39.03 -5.24
C SER A 289 2.29 38.03 -4.15
N GLY A 290 3.25 37.66 -3.29
CA GLY A 290 3.05 36.68 -2.22
C GLY A 290 3.13 35.20 -2.64
N HIS A 291 3.30 34.90 -3.93
CA HIS A 291 3.31 33.53 -4.48
C HIS A 291 4.56 33.25 -5.33
N PRO A 292 5.75 33.27 -4.71
CA PRO A 292 7.04 33.19 -5.39
C PRO A 292 7.36 31.77 -5.87
N ALA A 293 8.28 31.63 -6.84
CA ALA A 293 8.68 30.33 -7.38
C ALA A 293 9.25 29.39 -6.32
N ARG A 294 9.98 29.93 -5.33
CA ARG A 294 10.56 29.17 -4.21
C ARG A 294 9.53 28.39 -3.39
N SER A 295 8.25 28.78 -3.42
CA SER A 295 7.20 28.05 -2.71
C SER A 295 6.94 26.67 -3.29
N THR A 296 7.43 26.38 -4.51
CA THR A 296 7.34 25.05 -5.11
C THR A 296 8.36 24.03 -4.58
N VAL A 297 9.27 24.43 -3.68
CA VAL A 297 10.30 23.54 -3.14
C VAL A 297 10.53 23.78 -1.64
N ASP A 298 9.59 24.42 -0.96
CA ASP A 298 9.75 24.79 0.45
C ASP A 298 9.27 23.68 1.41
N GLY A 299 8.83 22.55 0.86
CA GLY A 299 8.31 21.41 1.61
C GLY A 299 6.90 21.63 2.16
N LEU A 300 6.22 22.72 1.79
CA LEU A 300 4.88 23.06 2.27
C LEU A 300 3.86 22.98 1.13
N ASN A 301 2.97 21.99 1.22
CA ASN A 301 1.92 21.79 0.21
C ASN A 301 0.72 22.76 0.33
N ASN A 302 0.80 23.77 1.20
CA ASN A 302 -0.21 24.81 1.40
C ASN A 302 0.32 26.22 1.09
N ARG A 303 1.56 26.32 0.60
CA ARG A 303 2.08 27.49 -0.11
C ARG A 303 2.19 27.12 -1.58
N TYR A 304 2.22 28.13 -2.44
CA TYR A 304 2.22 27.88 -3.87
C TYR A 304 2.90 29.01 -4.64
N TRP A 305 3.45 28.64 -5.79
CA TRP A 305 3.76 29.57 -6.85
C TRP A 305 2.52 29.85 -7.69
N ALA A 306 2.38 31.11 -8.11
CA ALA A 306 1.44 31.51 -9.13
C ALA A 306 2.12 32.52 -10.08
N PRO A 307 1.91 32.42 -11.40
CA PRO A 307 2.44 33.39 -12.35
C PRO A 307 1.73 34.75 -12.21
N ALA A 308 2.45 35.84 -12.46
CA ALA A 308 1.92 37.22 -12.44
C ALA A 308 1.13 37.52 -13.72
N THR A 309 0.03 36.80 -13.95
CA THR A 309 -0.82 36.95 -15.12
C THR A 309 -2.30 36.90 -14.74
N ASP A 310 -3.11 37.70 -15.45
CA ASP A 310 -4.57 37.70 -15.38
C ASP A 310 -5.21 36.81 -16.47
N ARG A 311 -4.39 36.27 -17.37
CA ARG A 311 -4.77 35.34 -18.45
C ARG A 311 -4.57 33.88 -18.04
N PRO A 312 -5.05 32.91 -18.84
CA PRO A 312 -4.65 31.51 -18.68
C PRO A 312 -3.13 31.38 -18.60
N ALA A 313 -2.64 30.55 -17.69
CA ALA A 313 -1.21 30.40 -17.39
C ALA A 313 -0.42 29.63 -18.45
N THR A 314 -0.99 29.38 -19.63
CA THR A 314 -0.30 28.67 -20.72
C THR A 314 1.02 29.35 -21.08
N GLY A 315 2.09 28.57 -21.13
CA GLY A 315 3.46 29.03 -21.37
C GLY A 315 4.19 29.59 -20.14
N GLN A 316 3.51 29.76 -19.00
CA GLN A 316 4.18 30.11 -17.74
C GLN A 316 4.95 28.92 -17.20
N TYR A 317 6.10 29.15 -16.58
CA TYR A 317 6.96 28.06 -16.13
C TYR A 317 7.64 28.35 -14.80
N VAL A 318 8.05 27.26 -14.14
CA VAL A 318 9.02 27.25 -13.05
C VAL A 318 10.22 26.41 -13.47
N GLU A 319 11.42 26.89 -13.19
CA GLU A 319 12.70 26.26 -13.53
C GLU A 319 13.54 26.03 -12.27
N LEU A 320 14.00 24.79 -12.14
CA LEU A 320 14.79 24.27 -11.03
C LEU A 320 16.19 23.97 -11.57
N THR A 321 17.21 24.51 -10.92
CA THR A 321 18.62 24.28 -11.29
C THR A 321 19.29 23.40 -10.24
N PHE A 322 20.12 22.46 -10.69
CA PHE A 322 20.85 21.53 -9.84
C PHE A 322 22.35 21.67 -10.07
N ASP A 323 23.07 22.03 -9.01
CA ASP A 323 24.53 22.05 -8.98
C ASP A 323 25.01 21.40 -7.66
N PRO A 324 25.61 20.20 -7.70
CA PRO A 324 25.96 19.43 -8.90
C PRO A 324 24.74 18.85 -9.64
N PRO A 325 24.87 18.52 -10.95
CA PRO A 325 23.81 17.86 -11.71
C PRO A 325 23.38 16.52 -11.10
N ILE A 326 22.10 16.20 -11.22
CA ILE A 326 21.51 15.01 -10.59
C ILE A 326 21.12 13.95 -11.61
N ARG A 327 20.96 12.71 -11.14
CA ARG A 327 20.24 11.68 -11.88
C ARG A 327 18.79 11.66 -11.40
N LEU A 328 17.91 12.33 -12.14
CA LEU A 328 16.47 12.33 -11.90
C LEU A 328 15.93 10.90 -11.97
N MET A 329 15.07 10.53 -11.02
CA MET A 329 14.36 9.25 -11.01
C MET A 329 12.85 9.44 -10.93
N ASP A 330 12.38 10.27 -10.00
CA ASP A 330 10.96 10.53 -9.79
C ASP A 330 10.72 12.02 -9.58
N LEU A 331 9.54 12.46 -9.98
CA LEU A 331 9.01 13.80 -9.76
C LEU A 331 7.65 13.67 -9.10
N ILE A 332 7.44 14.31 -7.96
CA ILE A 332 6.12 14.44 -7.35
C ILE A 332 5.65 15.89 -7.51
N VAL A 333 4.44 16.06 -7.99
CA VAL A 333 3.82 17.36 -8.19
C VAL A 333 2.56 17.46 -7.34
N HIS A 334 2.47 18.52 -6.53
CA HIS A 334 1.27 18.91 -5.79
C HIS A 334 0.58 20.06 -6.52
N THR A 335 -0.51 19.74 -7.21
CA THR A 335 -1.26 20.71 -8.02
C THR A 335 -2.24 21.52 -7.16
N GLY A 336 -2.47 22.78 -7.53
CA GLY A 336 -3.32 23.70 -6.78
C GLY A 336 -2.60 24.41 -5.64
N ALA A 337 -3.38 25.00 -4.74
CA ALA A 337 -2.87 25.81 -3.62
C ALA A 337 -2.78 25.08 -2.29
N SER A 338 -3.48 23.95 -2.15
CA SER A 338 -3.55 23.16 -0.92
C SER A 338 -4.14 21.78 -1.21
N PRO A 339 -3.80 20.74 -0.43
CA PRO A 339 -4.49 19.44 -0.46
C PRO A 339 -5.91 19.51 0.15
N GLN A 340 -6.27 20.60 0.85
CA GLN A 340 -7.61 20.78 1.38
C GLN A 340 -8.59 21.12 0.26
N GLN A 341 -9.69 20.37 0.16
CA GLN A 341 -10.62 20.44 -0.97
C GLN A 341 -11.19 21.83 -1.22
N ASP A 342 -11.53 22.57 -0.17
CA ASP A 342 -12.12 23.90 -0.25
C ASP A 342 -11.14 24.95 -0.77
N ALA A 343 -9.85 24.83 -0.46
CA ALA A 343 -8.80 25.67 -1.02
C ALA A 343 -8.39 25.22 -2.43
N PHE A 344 -8.33 23.90 -2.67
CA PHE A 344 -7.97 23.29 -3.95
C PHE A 344 -8.84 23.78 -5.11
N VAL A 345 -10.16 23.85 -4.90
CA VAL A 345 -11.13 24.23 -5.96
C VAL A 345 -11.26 25.73 -6.19
N ARG A 346 -10.68 26.60 -5.35
CA ARG A 346 -10.82 28.07 -5.47
C ARG A 346 -9.97 28.66 -6.58
N LEU A 347 -8.77 28.12 -6.79
CA LEU A 347 -7.82 28.62 -7.79
C LEU A 347 -7.83 27.74 -9.05
N GLY A 348 -7.06 28.13 -10.05
CA GLY A 348 -6.74 27.28 -11.19
C GLY A 348 -5.65 26.28 -10.81
N ARG A 349 -5.59 25.15 -11.53
CA ARG A 349 -4.66 24.04 -11.24
C ARG A 349 -4.04 23.55 -12.54
N PRO A 350 -2.73 23.31 -12.64
CA PRO A 350 -2.16 22.71 -13.84
C PRO A 350 -2.83 21.37 -14.18
N ALA A 351 -3.26 21.24 -15.44
CA ALA A 351 -3.81 20.02 -16.01
C ALA A 351 -2.78 19.29 -16.86
N GLU A 352 -1.97 20.05 -17.59
CA GLU A 352 -0.84 19.53 -18.37
C GLU A 352 0.38 20.40 -18.12
N LEU A 353 1.51 19.76 -17.82
CA LEU A 353 2.82 20.38 -17.67
C LEU A 353 3.78 19.77 -18.67
N THR A 354 4.45 20.58 -19.47
CA THR A 354 5.61 20.14 -20.24
C THR A 354 6.85 20.21 -19.36
N MET A 355 7.44 19.04 -19.07
CA MET A 355 8.73 18.90 -18.41
C MET A 355 9.85 18.92 -19.44
N THR A 356 10.72 19.93 -19.36
CA THR A 356 11.95 20.01 -20.15
C THR A 356 13.16 19.82 -19.24
N LEU A 357 14.03 18.89 -19.61
CA LEU A 357 15.27 18.59 -18.89
C LEU A 357 16.45 19.00 -19.75
N TRP A 358 17.42 19.72 -19.18
CA TRP A 358 18.72 19.98 -19.80
C TRP A 358 19.81 19.28 -19.01
N THR A 359 20.63 18.49 -19.73
CA THR A 359 21.81 17.86 -19.15
C THR A 359 23.02 18.78 -19.27
N ARG A 360 24.05 18.52 -18.44
CA ARG A 360 25.33 19.23 -18.51
C ARG A 360 25.97 19.16 -19.91
N ASP A 361 25.74 18.05 -20.62
CA ASP A 361 26.28 17.81 -21.96
C ASP A 361 25.51 18.56 -23.07
N GLY A 362 24.56 19.43 -22.69
CA GLY A 362 23.79 20.26 -23.62
C GLY A 362 22.61 19.55 -24.28
N THR A 363 22.34 18.29 -23.92
CA THR A 363 21.16 17.57 -24.43
C THR A 363 19.90 18.09 -23.74
N SER A 364 18.82 18.29 -24.50
CA SER A 364 17.51 18.58 -23.94
C SER A 364 16.49 17.51 -24.31
N SER A 365 15.59 17.19 -23.38
CA SER A 365 14.48 16.26 -23.59
C SER A 365 13.20 16.88 -23.05
N THR A 366 12.07 16.56 -23.68
CA THR A 366 10.76 17.13 -23.34
C THR A 366 9.74 16.01 -23.16
N THR A 367 8.99 16.04 -22.07
CA THR A 367 7.95 15.07 -21.74
C THR A 367 6.71 15.79 -21.22
N VAL A 368 5.53 15.44 -21.72
CA VAL A 368 4.26 16.00 -21.22
C VAL A 368 3.79 15.19 -20.00
N LEU A 369 3.54 15.87 -18.90
CA LEU A 369 2.97 15.34 -17.66
C LEU A 369 1.50 15.72 -17.60
N ARG A 370 0.63 14.72 -17.53
CA ARG A 370 -0.83 14.91 -17.40
C ARG A 370 -1.21 14.75 -15.93
N LEU A 371 -1.77 15.79 -15.34
CA LEU A 371 -2.23 15.80 -13.96
C LEU A 371 -3.73 15.50 -13.90
N THR A 372 -4.12 14.69 -12.92
CA THR A 372 -5.53 14.48 -12.59
C THR A 372 -6.04 15.67 -11.77
N ASP A 373 -7.30 16.09 -11.95
CA ASP A 373 -7.91 17.15 -11.13
C ASP A 373 -8.28 16.64 -9.72
N ARG A 374 -7.28 16.24 -8.94
CA ARG A 374 -7.42 15.76 -7.56
C ARG A 374 -6.39 16.41 -6.63
N PRO A 375 -6.74 16.70 -5.37
CA PRO A 375 -5.79 17.24 -4.40
C PRO A 375 -4.71 16.21 -4.03
N GLY A 376 -3.57 16.74 -3.56
CA GLY A 376 -2.46 15.96 -3.05
C GLY A 376 -1.44 15.53 -4.11
N PRO A 377 -0.52 14.62 -3.75
CA PRO A 377 0.64 14.28 -4.57
C PRO A 377 0.27 13.47 -5.81
N GLN A 378 0.98 13.76 -6.89
CA GLN A 378 0.96 13.00 -8.15
C GLN A 378 2.39 12.70 -8.59
N SER A 379 2.71 11.42 -8.70
CA SER A 379 4.07 10.94 -8.97
C SER A 379 4.25 10.59 -10.44
N PHE A 380 5.39 11.01 -11.00
CA PHE A 380 5.81 10.75 -12.36
C PHE A 380 7.20 10.13 -12.34
N HIS A 381 7.32 8.90 -12.84
CA HIS A 381 8.62 8.22 -12.95
C HIS A 381 9.33 8.66 -14.23
N HIS A 382 10.55 9.19 -14.11
CA HIS A 382 11.34 9.62 -15.25
C HIS A 382 12.84 9.55 -14.93
N VAL A 383 13.55 8.63 -15.60
CA VAL A 383 14.97 8.39 -15.33
C VAL A 383 15.84 9.09 -16.36
N THR A 384 16.53 10.15 -15.93
CA THR A 384 17.46 10.91 -16.78
C THR A 384 18.71 11.27 -15.99
N GLY A 385 19.89 10.94 -16.52
CA GLY A 385 21.18 11.23 -15.89
C GLY A 385 21.70 12.63 -16.20
N GLY A 386 22.44 13.22 -15.26
CA GLY A 386 23.18 14.47 -15.47
C GLY A 386 22.31 15.70 -15.71
N VAL A 387 21.10 15.73 -15.16
CA VAL A 387 20.16 16.85 -15.26
C VAL A 387 20.70 18.03 -14.45
N ALA A 388 21.00 19.13 -15.15
CA ALA A 388 21.44 20.38 -14.56
C ALA A 388 20.28 21.38 -14.42
N ARG A 389 19.25 21.27 -15.27
CA ARG A 389 18.03 22.09 -15.19
C ARG A 389 16.79 21.28 -15.52
N LEU A 390 15.73 21.53 -14.76
CA LEU A 390 14.38 21.00 -14.97
C LEU A 390 13.41 22.17 -15.04
N ARG A 391 12.64 22.28 -16.12
CA ARG A 391 11.57 23.27 -16.26
C ARG A 391 10.23 22.58 -16.38
N LEU A 392 9.23 23.04 -15.63
CA LEU A 392 7.84 22.66 -15.80
C LEU A 392 7.09 23.86 -16.39
N THR A 393 6.60 23.70 -17.61
CA THR A 393 5.81 24.73 -18.33
C THR A 393 4.34 24.33 -18.29
N VAL A 394 3.46 25.25 -17.91
CA VAL A 394 2.02 25.02 -17.91
C VAL A 394 1.50 25.07 -19.33
N ASP A 395 0.89 23.98 -19.79
CA ASP A 395 0.26 23.93 -21.12
C ASP A 395 -1.25 24.14 -21.02
N ALA A 396 -1.87 23.49 -20.05
CA ALA A 396 -3.30 23.55 -19.78
C ALA A 396 -3.60 23.60 -18.28
N SER A 397 -4.80 24.05 -17.91
CA SER A 397 -5.19 24.18 -16.50
C SER A 397 -6.68 23.91 -16.29
N TYR A 398 -7.02 23.26 -15.17
CA TYR A 398 -8.38 23.14 -14.66
C TYR A 398 -8.79 24.41 -13.92
N GLY A 399 -10.04 24.84 -14.09
CA GLY A 399 -10.62 25.97 -13.35
C GLY A 399 -9.92 27.32 -13.57
N ALA A 400 -9.04 27.43 -14.57
CA ALA A 400 -8.39 28.68 -14.93
C ALA A 400 -9.39 29.60 -15.62
N GLN A 401 -9.61 30.77 -15.02
CA GLN A 401 -10.52 31.82 -15.50
C GLN A 401 -9.92 33.18 -15.14
N GLN A 402 -10.42 34.26 -15.73
CA GLN A 402 -9.98 35.60 -15.37
C GLN A 402 -10.19 35.84 -13.86
N GLY A 403 -9.16 36.33 -13.17
CA GLY A 403 -9.17 36.52 -11.72
C GLY A 403 -8.93 35.25 -10.88
N ARG A 404 -8.80 34.08 -11.50
CA ARG A 404 -8.43 32.81 -10.84
C ARG A 404 -7.06 32.36 -11.30
N GLN A 405 -6.04 32.75 -10.54
CA GLN A 405 -4.65 32.37 -10.81
C GLN A 405 -4.45 30.86 -10.74
N VAL A 406 -3.52 30.34 -11.54
CA VAL A 406 -3.11 28.94 -11.49
C VAL A 406 -2.09 28.77 -10.37
N ALA A 407 -2.36 27.85 -9.44
CA ALA A 407 -1.51 27.56 -8.29
C ALA A 407 -0.80 26.22 -8.46
N LEU A 408 0.48 26.20 -8.15
CA LEU A 408 1.30 25.00 -8.06
C LEU A 408 1.98 24.99 -6.68
N ALA A 409 1.60 24.02 -5.84
CA ALA A 409 1.98 24.02 -4.44
C ALA A 409 3.44 23.60 -4.24
N GLU A 410 3.79 22.38 -4.66
CA GLU A 410 5.09 21.79 -4.36
C GLU A 410 5.53 20.85 -5.50
N ILE A 411 6.84 20.79 -5.70
CA ILE A 411 7.56 19.93 -6.63
C ILE A 411 8.67 19.23 -5.85
N GLU A 412 8.52 17.93 -5.64
CA GLU A 412 9.57 17.12 -5.02
C GLU A 412 10.32 16.35 -6.11
N VAL A 413 11.63 16.55 -6.14
CA VAL A 413 12.51 15.91 -7.12
C VAL A 413 13.33 14.84 -6.42
N PHE A 414 13.30 13.62 -6.96
CA PHE A 414 14.04 12.50 -6.38
C PHE A 414 15.19 12.10 -7.28
N ARG A 415 16.35 11.93 -6.66
CA ARG A 415 17.55 11.43 -7.32
C ARG A 415 17.90 10.03 -6.85
N ARG A 416 18.75 9.36 -7.64
CA ARG A 416 19.53 8.24 -7.13
C ARG A 416 20.60 8.75 -6.15
N PRO A 417 20.78 8.12 -4.97
CA PRO A 417 21.91 8.39 -4.08
C PRO A 417 23.26 7.96 -4.67
#